data_AF-A0A0G1BV12-F1
#
_entry.id   AF-A0A0G1BV12-F1
#
_cell.length_a   1.000
_cell.length_b   1.000
_cell.length_c   1.000
_cell.angle_alpha   90.00
_cell.angle_beta   90.00
_cell.angle_gamma   90.00
#
_symmetry.space_group_name_H-M   'P 1'
#
loop_
_entity.id
_entity.type
_entity.pdbx_description
1 polymer ?
#
loop_
_entity_poly.entity_id
_entity_poly.type
_entity_poly.pdbx_seq_one_letter_code
_entity_poly.pdbx_strand_id
1 'polypeptide(L)' 'MNTPKYIRNAGKPWSPQEEKKLTKLARENTPTRVIGLKLGRPVGGVRGKAQELEVSLRPTNQSSYNRRK' A
#
# COMPACT_ATOMS: atom_id res chain seq x y z
N MET A 1 3.95 -6.98 -24.09
CA MET A 1 3.53 -7.72 -22.87
C MET A 1 2.75 -6.78 -21.97
N ASN A 2 1.52 -7.13 -21.58
CA ASN A 2 0.68 -6.27 -20.74
C ASN A 2 1.13 -6.39 -19.27
N THR A 3 1.64 -5.31 -18.67
CA THR A 3 2.08 -5.35 -17.27
C THR A 3 0.87 -5.42 -16.34
N PRO A 4 0.84 -6.35 -15.36
CA PRO A 4 -0.27 -6.44 -14.42
C PRO A 4 -0.43 -5.15 -13.62
N LYS A 5 -1.68 -4.72 -13.40
CA LYS A 5 -2.04 -3.44 -12.75
C LYS A 5 -1.36 -3.24 -11.38
N TYR A 6 -1.09 -4.33 -10.66
CA TYR A 6 -0.50 -4.30 -9.32
C TYR A 6 1.05 -4.20 -9.30
N ILE A 7 1.73 -4.28 -10.46
CA ILE A 7 3.20 -4.11 -10.57
C ILE A 7 3.62 -3.09 -11.63
N ARG A 8 2.69 -2.29 -12.16
CA ARG A 8 2.98 -1.26 -13.18
C ARG A 8 4.02 -0.21 -12.75
N ASN A 9 4.23 -0.06 -11.44
CA ASN A 9 5.24 0.81 -10.85
C ASN A 9 6.33 0.03 -10.09
N ALA A 10 6.49 -1.27 -10.30
CA ALA A 10 7.62 -2.00 -9.72
C ALA A 10 8.96 -1.41 -10.20
N GLY A 11 9.94 -1.29 -9.29
CA GLY A 11 11.29 -0.77 -9.60
C GLY A 11 11.40 0.73 -9.87
N LYS A 12 10.29 1.45 -10.05
CA LYS A 12 10.32 2.91 -10.24
C LYS A 12 10.65 3.65 -8.94
N PRO A 13 11.24 4.87 -8.98
CA PRO A 13 11.36 5.70 -7.78
C PRO A 13 9.98 6.04 -7.21
N TRP A 14 9.89 6.27 -5.90
CA TRP A 14 8.65 6.70 -5.24
C TRP A 14 8.45 8.19 -5.43
N SER A 15 7.23 8.60 -5.78
CA SER A 15 6.88 10.03 -5.79
C SER A 15 6.36 10.49 -4.43
N PRO A 16 6.53 11.78 -4.06
CA PRO A 16 5.94 12.33 -2.84
C PRO A 16 4.42 12.14 -2.75
N GLN A 17 3.73 12.09 -3.89
CA GLN A 17 2.29 11.82 -3.96
C GLN A 17 1.97 10.36 -3.62
N GLU A 18 2.78 9.40 -4.08
CA GLU A 18 2.64 7.98 -3.72
C GLU A 18 2.88 7.76 -2.23
N GLU A 19 3.89 8.42 -1.65
CA GLU A 19 4.19 8.37 -0.22
C GLU A 19 3.02 8.90 0.62
N LYS A 20 2.51 10.09 0.29
CA LYS A 20 1.32 10.67 0.96
C LYS A 20 0.12 9.73 0.87
N LYS A 21 -0.08 9.09 -0.28
CA LYS A 21 -1.20 8.16 -0.50
C LYS A 21 -1.02 6.85 0.28
N LEU A 22 0.21 6.33 0.38
CA LEU A 22 0.53 5.20 1.24
C LEU A 22 0.17 5.51 2.69
N THR A 23 0.66 6.63 3.22
CA THR A 23 0.39 7.04 4.62
C THR A 23 -1.09 7.21 4.89
N LYS A 24 -1.84 7.86 3.97
CA LYS A 24 -3.29 8.01 4.10
C LYS A 24 -4.00 6.66 4.17
N LEU A 25 -3.71 5.75 3.23
CA LEU A 25 -4.35 4.44 3.18
C LEU A 25 -4.00 3.58 4.40
N ALA A 26 -2.77 3.67 4.90
CA ALA A 26 -2.36 2.98 6.12
C ALA A 26 -3.14 3.49 7.34
N ARG A 27 -3.32 4.81 7.48
CA ARG A 27 -4.16 5.41 8.53
C ARG A 27 -5.62 5.00 8.44
N GLU A 28 -6.13 4.77 7.24
CA GLU A 28 -7.47 4.23 6.99
C GLU A 28 -7.57 2.71 7.23
N ASN A 29 -6.54 2.06 7.80
CA ASN A 29 -6.46 0.61 8.01
C ASN A 29 -6.66 -0.21 6.72
N THR A 30 -6.23 0.33 5.57
CA THR A 30 -6.32 -0.37 4.29
C THR A 30 -5.35 -1.57 4.29
N PRO A 31 -5.79 -2.80 3.96
CA PRO A 31 -4.90 -3.95 3.85
C PRO A 31 -3.77 -3.69 2.86
N THR A 32 -2.55 -4.11 3.21
CA THR A 32 -1.34 -3.85 2.41
C THR A 32 -1.48 -4.27 0.94
N ARG A 33 -2.21 -5.36 0.67
CA ARG A 33 -2.46 -5.82 -0.70
C ARG A 33 -3.33 -4.85 -1.51
N VAL A 34 -4.31 -4.22 -0.87
CA VAL A 34 -5.17 -3.20 -1.50
C VAL A 34 -4.40 -1.90 -1.70
N ILE A 35 -3.50 -1.53 -0.77
CA ILE A 35 -2.56 -0.42 -0.94
C ILE A 35 -1.71 -0.64 -2.20
N GLY A 36 -1.10 -1.82 -2.33
CA GLY A 36 -0.31 -2.19 -3.51
C GLY A 36 -1.10 -2.09 -4.82
N LEU A 37 -2.35 -2.54 -4.82
CA LEU A 37 -3.23 -2.42 -6.00
C LEU A 37 -3.55 -0.96 -6.36
N LYS A 38 -3.84 -0.10 -5.36
CA LYS A 38 -4.14 1.32 -5.56
C LYS A 38 -2.92 2.11 -6.06
N LEU A 39 -1.72 1.74 -5.61
CA LEU A 39 -0.45 2.38 -5.98
C LEU A 39 0.19 1.74 -7.22
N GLY A 40 -0.22 0.54 -7.61
CA GLY A 40 0.45 -0.24 -8.66
C GLY A 40 1.84 -0.74 -8.25
N ARG A 41 2.03 -0.99 -6.94
CA ARG A 41 3.31 -1.39 -6.33
C ARG A 41 3.19 -2.81 -5.75
N PRO A 42 4.25 -3.65 -5.86
CA PRO A 42 4.25 -4.96 -5.23
C PRO A 42 4.15 -4.84 -3.70
N VAL A 43 3.58 -5.86 -3.05
CA VAL A 43 3.40 -5.87 -1.58
C VAL A 43 4.72 -5.68 -0.84
N GLY A 44 5.80 -6.29 -1.32
CA GLY A 44 7.15 -6.10 -0.76
C GLY A 44 7.62 -4.64 -0.83
N GLY A 45 7.41 -3.97 -1.97
CA GLY A 45 7.74 -2.55 -2.12
C GLY A 45 6.92 -1.64 -1.22
N VAL A 46 5.63 -1.93 -1.04
CA VAL A 46 4.78 -1.18 -0.08
C VAL A 46 5.29 -1.36 1.35
N ARG A 47 5.66 -2.58 1.76
CA ARG A 47 6.20 -2.84 3.10
C ARG A 47 7.53 -2.12 3.34
N GLY A 48 8.46 -2.23 2.39
CA GLY A 48 9.76 -1.55 2.47
C GLY A 48 9.59 -0.04 2.57
N LYS A 49 8.74 0.55 1.71
CA LYS A 49 8.51 1.99 1.76
C LYS A 49 7.80 2.44 3.03
N ALA A 50 6.84 1.66 3.53
CA ALA A 50 6.19 1.97 4.79
C ALA A 50 7.17 1.96 5.96
N GLN A 51 8.14 1.04 5.96
CA GLN A 51 9.22 1.00 6.95
C GLN A 51 10.12 2.25 6.85
N GLU A 52 10.53 2.65 5.64
CA GLU A 52 11.31 3.89 5.41
C GLU A 52 10.59 5.15 5.89
N LEU A 53 9.25 5.18 5.78
CA LEU A 53 8.41 6.32 6.20
C LEU A 53 7.92 6.22 7.64
N GLU A 54 8.35 5.20 8.39
CA GLU A 54 7.88 4.90 9.76
C GLU A 54 6.35 4.77 9.88
N VAL A 55 5.70 4.30 8.81
CA VAL A 55 4.25 4.09 8.74
C VAL A 55 3.91 2.65 9.10
N SER A 56 3.18 2.46 10.20
CA SER A 56 2.64 1.15 10.55
C SER A 56 1.58 0.70 9.54
N LEU A 57 1.76 -0.51 8.99
CA LEU A 57 0.76 -1.22 8.17
C LEU A 57 -0.05 -2.24 8.99
N ARG A 58 0.21 -2.33 10.30
CA ARG A 58 -0.53 -3.22 11.19
C ARG A 58 -1.90 -2.60 11.46
N PRO A 59 -3.00 -3.36 11.37
CA PRO A 59 -4.26 -2.88 11.91
C PRO A 59 -4.09 -2.66 13.42
N THR A 60 -4.43 -1.48 13.91
CA THR A 60 -4.45 -1.18 15.35
C THR A 60 -5.62 -1.93 15.98
N ASN A 61 -5.37 -3.12 16.53
CA ASN A 61 -6.35 -3.94 17.27
C ASN A 61 -7.79 -3.91 16.68
N GLN A 62 -7.90 -4.02 15.36
CA GLN A 62 -9.17 -4.03 14.63
C GLN A 62 -9.16 -5.19 13.63
N SER A 63 -10.23 -5.97 13.60
CA SER A 63 -10.46 -6.98 12.57
C SER A 63 -10.40 -6.33 11.18
N SER A 64 -9.73 -6.97 10.23
CA SER A 64 -9.68 -6.49 8.85
C SER A 64 -11.09 -6.30 8.28
N TYR A 65 -11.32 -5.22 7.52
CA TYR A 65 -12.51 -4.96 6.69
C TYR A 65 -13.78 -5.75 7.07
N ASN A 66 -14.71 -5.11 7.76
CA ASN A 66 -16.09 -5.60 7.89
C ASN A 66 -16.76 -5.63 6.51
N ARG A 67 -16.56 -6.71 5.75
CA ARG A 67 -17.28 -6.98 4.51
C ARG A 67 -18.69 -7.47 4.87
N ARG A 68 -19.53 -6.60 5.41
CA ARG A 68 -20.98 -6.87 5.42
C ARG A 68 -21.52 -6.48 4.05
N LYS A 69 -22.14 -7.47 3.41
CA LYS A 69 -22.62 -7.47 2.04
C LYS A 69 -23.92 -6.69 1.93
#